data_AF-A0A219AKZ9-F1
#
_entry.id   AF-A0A219AKZ9-F1
#
_cell.length_a   1.000
_cell.length_b   1.000
_cell.length_c   1.000
_cell.angle_alpha   90.00
_cell.angle_beta   90.00
_cell.angle_gamma   90.00
#
_symmetry.space_group_name_H-M   'P 1'
#
loop_
_entity.id
_entity.type
_entity.pdbx_description
1 polymer ?
#
loop_
_entity_poly.entity_id
_entity_poly.type
_entity_poly.pdbx_seq_one_letter_code
_entity_poly.pdbx_strand_id
1 'polypeptide(L)'
;MPEFKLTNLSSSADCEILMAIDYDDDGEVENQEFYTGSDWTDNPAELRENTTFICDEEEQEEWNYFFNGFMHLLETGELIEELKNLKEINDSYEFDDEDIKVELTEED
;
A
#
# COMPACT_ATOMS: atom_id res chain seq x y z
N MET A 1 -4.06 -15.91 0.89
CA MET A 1 -3.47 -14.58 1.03
C MET A 1 -3.61 -13.88 -0.31
N PRO A 2 -4.73 -13.18 -0.56
CA PRO A 2 -4.82 -12.25 -1.67
C PRO A 2 -3.70 -11.21 -1.59
N GLU A 3 -3.21 -10.82 -2.76
CA GLU A 3 -2.21 -9.76 -2.92
C GLU A 3 -2.88 -8.53 -3.53
N PHE A 4 -2.40 -7.36 -3.13
CA PHE A 4 -2.93 -6.09 -3.57
C PHE A 4 -1.79 -5.12 -3.85
N LYS A 5 -1.96 -4.31 -4.90
CA LYS A 5 -1.01 -3.28 -5.26
C LYS A 5 -1.60 -1.90 -4.99
N LEU A 6 -0.87 -1.09 -4.23
CA LEU A 6 -1.16 0.32 -4.02
C LEU A 6 -0.17 1.17 -4.84
N THR A 7 -0.68 1.92 -5.81
CA THR A 7 0.12 2.69 -6.78
C THR A 7 -0.08 4.18 -6.57
N ASN A 8 0.99 4.97 -6.43
CA ASN A 8 0.89 6.42 -6.33
C ASN A 8 0.58 7.05 -7.70
N LEU A 9 -0.54 7.77 -7.81
CA LEU A 9 -0.98 8.45 -9.03
C LEU A 9 -0.56 9.92 -9.09
N SER A 10 -0.01 10.46 -8.00
CA SER A 10 0.39 11.88 -7.89
C SER A 10 1.86 12.14 -8.20
N SER A 11 2.67 11.08 -8.22
CA SER A 11 4.13 11.13 -8.31
C SER A 11 4.61 10.84 -9.74
N SER A 12 5.80 11.32 -10.05
CA SER A 12 6.51 10.97 -11.29
C SER A 12 7.39 9.74 -11.13
N ALA A 13 7.69 9.37 -9.89
CA ALA A 13 8.29 8.10 -9.52
C ALA A 13 7.23 7.00 -9.45
N ASP A 14 7.58 5.79 -9.90
CA ASP A 14 6.74 4.60 -9.84
C ASP A 14 6.69 4.08 -8.38
N CYS A 15 6.06 4.84 -7.48
CA CYS A 15 5.94 4.46 -6.07
C CYS A 15 4.81 3.44 -5.90
N GLU A 16 5.19 2.20 -5.55
CA GLU A 16 4.26 1.08 -5.39
C GLU A 16 4.49 0.35 -4.06
N ILE A 17 3.41 -0.06 -3.40
CA ILE A 17 3.44 -0.96 -2.25
C ILE A 17 2.62 -2.20 -2.61
N LEU A 18 3.24 -3.38 -2.56
CA LEU A 18 2.52 -4.65 -2.57
C LEU A 18 2.13 -5.02 -1.15
N MET A 19 0.94 -5.56 -1.00
CA MET A 19 0.35 -5.94 0.27
C MET A 19 -0.22 -7.33 0.17
N ALA A 20 0.13 -8.19 1.11
CA ALA A 20 -0.39 -9.54 1.19
C ALA A 20 -1.19 -9.67 2.48
N ILE A 21 -2.49 -9.96 2.38
CA ILE A 21 -3.41 -9.95 3.52
C ILE A 21 -3.93 -11.35 3.79
N ASP A 22 -3.79 -11.82 5.02
CA ASP A 22 -4.40 -13.06 5.49
C ASP A 22 -5.63 -12.74 6.34
N TYR A 23 -6.74 -13.38 5.99
CA TYR A 23 -8.03 -13.17 6.65
C TYR A 23 -8.40 -14.42 7.44
N ASP A 24 -8.94 -14.23 8.64
CA ASP A 24 -9.50 -15.32 9.42
C ASP A 24 -10.86 -15.82 8.86
N ASP A 25 -11.42 -16.85 9.49
CA ASP A 25 -12.71 -17.44 9.09
C ASP A 25 -13.89 -16.45 9.15
N ASP A 26 -13.76 -15.36 9.93
CA ASP A 26 -14.77 -14.30 10.07
C ASP A 26 -14.54 -13.14 9.07
N GLY A 27 -13.45 -13.19 8.28
CA GLY A 27 -13.09 -12.17 7.31
C GLY A 27 -12.40 -10.94 7.92
N GLU A 28 -11.85 -11.07 9.12
CA GLU A 28 -10.99 -10.07 9.74
C GLU A 28 -9.52 -10.33 9.44
N VAL A 29 -8.70 -9.28 9.43
CA VAL A 29 -7.27 -9.40 9.13
C VAL A 29 -6.58 -10.15 10.27
N GLU A 30 -6.04 -11.33 9.97
CA GLU A 30 -5.23 -12.14 10.89
C GLU A 30 -3.74 -11.74 10.79
N ASN A 31 -3.26 -11.51 9.56
CA ASN A 31 -1.89 -11.10 9.28
C ASN A 31 -1.81 -10.22 8.02
N GLN A 32 -0.77 -9.40 7.93
CA GLN A 32 -0.50 -8.57 6.76
C GLN A 32 1.01 -8.39 6.57
N GLU A 33 1.47 -8.47 5.32
CA GLU A 33 2.85 -8.22 4.94
C GLU A 33 2.90 -7.18 3.80
N PHE A 34 3.96 -6.40 3.75
CA PHE A 34 4.14 -5.27 2.85
C PHE A 34 5.49 -5.35 2.13
N TYR A 35 5.53 -4.90 0.87
CA TYR A 35 6.74 -4.89 0.06
C TYR A 35 6.84 -3.65 -0.84
N THR A 36 8.00 -3.01 -0.84
CA THR A 36 8.29 -1.78 -1.61
C THR A 36 9.39 -1.96 -2.66
N GLY A 37 9.81 -3.19 -2.94
CA GLY A 37 10.88 -3.48 -3.92
C GLY A 37 12.20 -4.02 -3.35
N SER A 38 12.35 -4.06 -2.01
CA SER A 38 13.55 -4.60 -1.34
C SER A 38 13.24 -5.89 -0.58
N ASP A 39 12.53 -5.76 0.55
CA ASP A 39 12.20 -6.86 1.46
C ASP A 39 10.75 -6.77 1.94
N TRP A 40 10.15 -7.94 2.22
CA TRP A 40 8.84 -8.03 2.86
C TRP A 40 8.95 -7.72 4.35
N THR A 41 7.99 -6.97 4.89
CA THR A 41 7.88 -6.66 6.33
C THR A 41 6.43 -6.70 6.78
N ASP A 42 6.18 -7.21 7.98
CA ASP A 42 4.90 -7.14 8.68
C ASP A 42 4.73 -5.81 9.45
N ASN A 43 5.79 -5.01 9.52
CA ASN A 43 5.82 -3.74 10.21
C ASN A 43 5.78 -2.57 9.20
N PRO A 44 4.65 -1.87 9.06
CA PRO A 44 4.51 -0.80 8.07
C PRO A 44 5.46 0.39 8.35
N ALA A 45 5.95 0.56 9.57
CA ALA A 45 6.96 1.57 9.89
C ALA A 45 8.34 1.28 9.28
N GLU A 46 8.66 0.00 9.03
CA GLU A 46 9.92 -0.42 8.40
C GLU A 46 9.93 -0.18 6.88
N LEU A 47 8.77 -0.02 6.25
CA LEU A 47 8.69 0.23 4.81
C LEU A 47 9.43 1.49 4.39
N ARG A 48 9.40 2.52 5.23
CA ARG A 48 10.10 3.79 4.98
C ARG A 48 11.62 3.65 5.05
N GLU A 49 12.12 2.72 5.88
CA GLU A 49 13.55 2.40 5.94
C GLU A 49 13.97 1.54 4.75
N ASN A 50 13.07 0.73 4.21
CA ASN A 50 13.35 -0.14 3.07
C ASN A 50 13.51 0.65 1.75
N THR A 51 12.84 1.78 1.57
CA THR A 51 12.93 2.57 0.32
C THR A 51 14.17 3.43 0.20
N THR A 52 14.92 3.64 1.29
CA THR A 52 16.19 4.39 1.25
C THR A 52 17.25 3.69 0.40
N PHE A 53 17.05 2.41 0.07
CA PHE A 53 17.91 1.61 -0.78
C PHE A 53 17.45 1.53 -2.24
N ILE A 54 16.25 2.03 -2.56
CA ILE A 54 15.55 1.77 -3.82
C ILE A 54 15.44 3.03 -4.69
N CYS A 55 15.48 4.24 -4.10
CA CYS A 55 15.24 5.50 -4.81
C CYS A 55 16.35 6.55 -4.56
N ASP A 56 16.53 7.43 -5.54
CA ASP A 56 17.50 8.52 -5.46
C ASP A 56 17.00 9.64 -4.53
N GLU A 57 17.89 10.54 -4.07
CA GLU A 57 17.56 11.60 -3.12
C GLU A 57 16.41 12.52 -3.59
N GLU A 58 16.26 12.70 -4.90
CA GLU A 58 15.17 13.49 -5.51
C GLU A 58 13.80 12.80 -5.38
N GLU A 59 13.77 11.47 -5.38
CA GLU A 59 12.54 10.66 -5.27
C GLU A 59 12.13 10.40 -3.82
N GLN A 60 13.06 10.57 -2.86
CA GLN A 60 12.79 10.35 -1.44
C GLN A 60 11.67 11.26 -0.89
N GLU A 61 11.54 12.49 -1.38
CA GLU A 61 10.46 13.39 -0.95
C GLU A 61 9.09 12.85 -1.39
N GLU A 62 8.99 12.35 -2.62
CA GLU A 62 7.76 11.76 -3.16
C GLU A 62 7.39 10.46 -2.41
N TRP A 63 8.37 9.59 -2.13
CA TRP A 63 8.17 8.41 -1.29
C TRP A 63 7.73 8.76 0.13
N ASN A 64 8.32 9.79 0.74
CA ASN A 64 7.93 10.23 2.07
C ASN A 64 6.48 10.72 2.13
N TYR A 65 6.03 11.47 1.11
CA TYR A 65 4.64 11.91 1.02
C TYR A 65 3.70 10.71 0.85
N PHE A 66 4.04 9.79 -0.06
CA PHE A 66 3.28 8.56 -0.29
C PHE A 66 3.15 7.70 0.99
N PHE A 67 4.24 7.50 1.74
CA PHE A 67 4.18 6.77 3.00
C PHE A 67 3.32 7.42 4.05
N ASN A 68 3.35 8.74 4.18
CA ASN A 68 2.50 9.42 5.17
C ASN A 68 1.01 9.20 4.87
N GLY A 69 0.63 9.30 3.59
CA GLY A 69 -0.73 9.00 3.15
C GLY A 69 -1.09 7.52 3.35
N PHE A 70 -0.20 6.60 2.97
CA PHE A 70 -0.43 5.17 3.16
C PHE A 70 -0.62 4.81 4.63
N MET A 71 0.24 5.34 5.51
CA MET A 71 0.11 5.14 6.95
C MET A 71 -1.21 5.71 7.48
N HIS A 72 -1.67 6.85 6.95
CA HIS A 72 -2.96 7.40 7.31
C HIS A 72 -4.11 6.44 6.96
N LEU A 73 -4.17 5.96 5.72
CA LEU A 73 -5.20 5.01 5.26
C LEU A 73 -5.20 3.69 6.05
N LEU A 74 -4.01 3.23 6.45
CA LEU A 74 -3.86 2.03 7.26
C LEU A 74 -4.34 2.26 8.70
N GLU A 75 -4.02 3.41 9.30
CA GLU A 75 -4.42 3.78 10.67
C GLU A 75 -5.92 4.09 10.79
N THR A 76 -6.54 4.66 9.74
CA THR A 76 -7.99 4.92 9.69
C THR A 76 -8.79 3.65 9.43
N GLY A 77 -8.14 2.62 8.86
CA GLY A 77 -8.77 1.36 8.45
C GLY A 77 -9.48 1.44 7.10
N GLU A 78 -9.50 2.60 6.45
CA GLU A 78 -10.12 2.82 5.14
C GLU A 78 -9.53 1.90 4.07
N LEU A 79 -8.22 1.66 4.14
CA LEU A 79 -7.55 0.72 3.25
C LEU A 79 -8.13 -0.69 3.37
N ILE A 80 -8.30 -1.18 4.60
CA ILE A 80 -8.81 -2.52 4.87
C ILE A 80 -10.29 -2.65 4.47
N GLU A 81 -11.08 -1.60 4.67
CA GLU A 81 -12.49 -1.60 4.24
C GLU A 81 -12.63 -1.75 2.72
N GLU A 82 -11.81 -1.03 1.94
CA GLU A 82 -11.88 -1.11 0.48
C GLU A 82 -11.29 -2.39 -0.09
N LEU A 83 -10.24 -2.95 0.53
CA LEU A 83 -9.72 -4.26 0.18
C LEU A 83 -10.80 -5.35 0.23
N LYS A 84 -11.71 -5.29 1.22
CA LYS A 84 -12.85 -6.22 1.34
C LYS A 84 -13.93 -6.00 0.27
N ASN A 85 -13.94 -4.83 -0.39
CA ASN A 85 -14.91 -4.49 -1.43
C ASN A 85 -14.48 -4.91 -2.83
N LEU A 86 -13.17 -5.13 -3.06
CA LEU A 86 -12.63 -5.72 -4.28
C LEU A 86 -13.04 -7.19 -4.37
N LYS A 87 -13.58 -7.61 -5.53
CA LYS A 87 -14.18 -8.95 -5.69
C LYS A 87 -13.63 -9.75 -6.87
N GLU A 88 -12.85 -9.11 -7.72
CA GLU A 88 -12.35 -9.67 -8.96
C GLU A 88 -10.90 -9.23 -9.14
N ILE A 89 -10.03 -10.14 -9.59
CA ILE A 89 -8.65 -9.80 -9.94
C ILE A 89 -8.66 -8.67 -10.98
N ASN A 90 -7.81 -7.66 -10.78
CA ASN A 90 -7.77 -6.38 -11.51
C ASN A 90 -8.96 -5.43 -11.25
N ASP A 91 -9.84 -5.72 -10.30
CA ASP A 91 -10.74 -4.70 -9.75
C ASP A 91 -9.88 -3.67 -9.00
N SER A 92 -10.24 -2.39 -9.13
CA SER A 92 -9.46 -1.30 -8.57
C SER A 92 -10.32 -0.24 -7.91
N TYR A 93 -9.73 0.43 -6.93
CA TYR A 93 -10.33 1.54 -6.19
C TYR A 93 -9.34 2.70 -6.10
N GLU A 94 -9.78 3.91 -6.43
CA GLU A 94 -8.96 5.12 -6.31
C GLU A 94 -9.25 5.85 -4.99
N PHE A 95 -8.22 6.07 -4.19
CA PHE A 95 -8.23 7.05 -3.12
C PHE A 95 -7.72 8.39 -3.67
N ASP A 96 -8.50 9.46 -3.49
CA ASP A 96 -8.15 10.82 -3.87
C ASP A 96 -8.56 11.77 -2.75
N ASP A 97 -7.61 12.06 -1.85
CA ASP A 97 -7.79 12.96 -0.70
C ASP A 97 -6.64 13.98 -0.60
N GLU A 98 -6.72 14.92 0.34
CA GLU A 98 -5.73 15.97 0.56
C GLU A 98 -4.32 15.43 0.84
N ASP A 99 -4.23 14.21 1.39
CA ASP A 99 -2.98 13.59 1.83
C ASP A 99 -2.42 12.53 0.86
N ILE A 100 -3.23 12.00 -0.06
CA ILE A 100 -2.81 10.93 -0.97
C ILE A 100 -3.69 10.81 -2.21
N LYS A 101 -3.08 10.46 -3.35
CA LYS A 101 -3.78 10.05 -4.56
C LYS A 101 -3.21 8.72 -5.05
N VAL A 102 -3.94 7.63 -4.86
CA VAL A 102 -3.47 6.26 -5.13
C VAL A 102 -4.55 5.37 -5.75
N GLU A 103 -4.12 4.38 -6.52
CA GLU A 103 -4.96 3.27 -6.98
C GLU A 103 -4.62 2.00 -6.20
N LEU A 104 -5.64 1.38 -5.62
CA LEU A 104 -5.59 0.06 -5.00
C LEU A 104 -6.12 -0.98 -5.99
N THR A 105 -5.36 -2.01 -6.31
CA THR A 105 -5.75 -3.07 -7.26
C THR A 105 -5.59 -4.45 -6.64
N GLU A 106 -6.55 -5.35 -6.84
CA GLU A 106 -6.42 -6.78 -6.50
C GLU A 106 -5.54 -7.50 -7.53
N GLU A 107 -4.49 -8.19 -7.06
CA GLU A 107 -3.53 -8.95 -7.87
C GLU A 107 -3.82 -10.48 -7.81
N ASP A 108 -3.24 -11.25 -8.75
CA ASP A 108 -3.46 -12.71 -8.95
C ASP A 108 -2.71 -13.60 -7.93
#